data_AF-A0A521WXH7-F1
#
_entry.id   AF-A0A521WXH7-F1
#
_cell.length_a   1.000
_cell.length_b   1.000
_cell.length_c   1.000
_cell.angle_alpha   90.00
_cell.angle_beta   90.00
_cell.angle_gamma   90.00
#
_symmetry.space_group_name_H-M   'P 1'
#
loop_
_entity.id
_entity.type
_entity.pdbx_description
1 polymer ?
#
loop_
_entity_poly.entity_id
_entity_poly.type
_entity_poly.pdbx_seq_one_letter_code
_entity_poly.pdbx_strand_id
1 'polypeptide(L)'
;MKKLPILLLILCCVSLVACSKGQQINGHNTRTAYRSVKALKERLPPDARIEFEVSFWTLRDSIKNDKEFLDTVDGKKPEEIIVLGKELYQQRKNAGFAGYDKYTSWDDMIAKFGKERIDQDNRKGNKESPQDKANDVLYKL
;
A
#
# COMPACT_ATOMS: atom_id res chain seq x y z
N MET A 1 39.81 -29.81 -15.07
CA MET A 1 38.41 -30.15 -14.69
C MET A 1 37.81 -29.27 -13.57
N LYS A 2 38.42 -28.14 -13.16
CA LYS A 2 37.92 -27.31 -12.04
C LYS A 2 36.98 -26.14 -12.45
N LYS A 3 36.74 -25.94 -13.76
CA LYS A 3 35.94 -24.80 -14.27
C LYS A 3 34.46 -25.10 -14.46
N LEU A 4 34.09 -26.39 -14.54
CA LEU A 4 32.69 -26.83 -14.64
C LEU A 4 31.84 -26.48 -13.40
N PRO A 5 32.31 -26.67 -12.14
CA PRO A 5 31.50 -26.35 -10.97
C PRO A 5 31.28 -24.84 -10.80
N ILE A 6 32.22 -23.99 -11.24
CA ILE A 6 32.09 -22.52 -11.17
C ILE A 6 31.01 -22.04 -12.14
N LEU A 7 30.96 -22.61 -13.35
CA LEU A 7 29.93 -22.26 -14.34
C LEU A 7 28.52 -22.66 -13.87
N LEU A 8 28.40 -23.80 -13.19
CA LEU A 8 27.15 -24.32 -12.66
C LEU A 8 26.65 -23.52 -11.44
N LEU A 9 27.58 -23.03 -10.60
CA LEU A 9 27.26 -22.13 -9.50
C LEU A 9 26.72 -20.78 -10.00
N ILE A 10 27.36 -20.20 -11.02
CA ILE A 10 26.91 -18.94 -11.63
C ILE A 10 25.53 -19.11 -12.26
N LEU A 11 25.30 -20.22 -12.99
CA LEU A 11 24.00 -20.53 -13.61
C LEU A 11 22.86 -20.70 -12.58
N CYS A 12 23.15 -21.32 -11.42
CA CYS A 12 22.20 -21.40 -10.31
C CYS A 12 21.84 -20.03 -9.72
N CYS A 13 22.80 -19.12 -9.57
CA CYS A 13 22.53 -17.79 -9.01
C CYS A 13 21.61 -16.93 -9.89
N VAL A 14 21.69 -17.04 -11.23
CA VAL A 14 20.81 -16.28 -12.14
C VAL A 14 19.36 -16.79 -12.13
N SER A 15 19.14 -18.06 -11.79
CA SER A 15 17.80 -18.66 -11.73
C SER A 15 16.93 -18.14 -10.56
N LEU A 16 17.56 -17.56 -9.54
CA LEU A 16 16.88 -16.96 -8.37
C LEU A 16 16.21 -15.61 -8.69
N VAL A 17 16.55 -14.97 -9.81
CA VAL A 17 15.95 -13.68 -10.23
C VAL A 17 14.52 -13.86 -10.76
N ALA A 18 14.10 -15.10 -11.05
CA ALA A 18 12.76 -15.42 -11.56
C ALA A 18 11.63 -15.31 -10.50
N CYS A 19 11.96 -15.06 -9.22
CA CYS A 19 10.97 -14.94 -8.14
C CYS A 19 10.50 -13.49 -7.86
N SER A 20 10.80 -12.52 -8.72
CA SER A 20 10.54 -11.09 -8.52
C SER A 20 9.06 -10.66 -8.66
N LYS A 21 8.21 -11.46 -9.32
CA LYS A 21 6.79 -11.13 -9.55
C LYS A 21 5.99 -10.97 -8.25
N GLY A 22 6.43 -11.58 -7.16
CA GLY A 22 5.80 -11.43 -5.85
C GLY A 22 6.03 -10.06 -5.20
N GLN A 23 6.92 -9.24 -5.75
CA GLN A 23 7.28 -7.91 -5.25
C GLN A 23 6.64 -6.77 -6.07
N GLN A 24 5.76 -7.09 -7.02
CA GLN A 24 5.16 -6.14 -7.94
C GLN A 24 3.62 -6.28 -7.96
N ILE A 25 2.95 -5.22 -8.37
CA ILE A 25 1.51 -5.25 -8.63
C ILE A 25 1.24 -6.06 -9.90
N ASN A 26 0.27 -6.98 -9.82
CA ASN A 26 -0.25 -7.69 -10.99
C ASN A 26 -1.53 -6.98 -11.47
N GLY A 27 -1.36 -6.08 -12.43
CA GLY A 27 -2.40 -5.29 -13.07
C GLY A 27 -3.22 -6.04 -14.13
N HIS A 28 -3.08 -7.36 -14.28
CA HIS A 28 -3.86 -8.12 -15.27
C HIS A 28 -5.38 -7.87 -15.18
N ASN A 29 -5.90 -7.70 -13.95
CA ASN A 29 -7.22 -7.17 -13.69
C ASN A 29 -7.28 -6.52 -12.30
N THR A 30 -8.39 -5.84 -12.02
CA THR A 30 -8.63 -5.15 -10.74
C THR A 30 -8.47 -6.07 -9.53
N ARG A 31 -8.95 -7.32 -9.63
CA ARG A 31 -8.87 -8.30 -8.54
C ARG A 31 -7.43 -8.67 -8.23
N THR A 32 -6.60 -8.93 -9.25
CA THR A 32 -5.18 -9.25 -9.05
C THR A 32 -4.40 -8.06 -8.55
N ALA A 33 -4.71 -6.85 -9.04
CA ALA A 33 -4.04 -5.63 -8.62
C ALA A 33 -4.26 -5.37 -7.13
N TYR A 34 -5.52 -5.42 -6.68
CA TYR A 34 -5.87 -5.17 -5.28
C TYR A 34 -5.32 -6.26 -4.35
N ARG A 35 -5.27 -7.52 -4.83
CA ARG A 35 -4.64 -8.61 -4.08
C ARG A 35 -3.14 -8.40 -3.93
N SER A 36 -2.45 -7.96 -4.98
CA SER A 36 -1.03 -7.61 -4.89
C SER A 36 -0.81 -6.48 -3.88
N VAL A 37 -1.59 -5.39 -3.94
CA VAL A 37 -1.48 -4.29 -2.97
C VAL A 37 -1.64 -4.78 -1.54
N LYS A 38 -2.67 -5.61 -1.28
CA LYS A 38 -2.88 -6.21 0.04
C LYS A 38 -1.69 -7.08 0.49
N ALA A 39 -1.06 -7.82 -0.41
CA ALA A 39 0.08 -8.67 -0.05
C ALA A 39 1.38 -7.87 0.14
N LEU A 40 1.61 -6.86 -0.71
CA LEU A 40 2.82 -6.04 -0.70
C LEU A 40 2.89 -5.16 0.54
N LYS A 41 1.77 -4.53 0.91
CA LYS A 41 1.72 -3.60 2.05
C LYS A 41 2.09 -4.26 3.38
N GLU A 42 1.80 -5.56 3.55
CA GLU A 42 2.09 -6.28 4.79
C GLU A 42 3.60 -6.55 4.97
N ARG A 43 4.38 -6.43 3.90
CA ARG A 43 5.84 -6.60 3.92
C ARG A 43 6.59 -5.28 4.09
N LEU A 44 5.88 -4.15 4.08
CA LEU A 44 6.46 -2.82 4.23
C LEU A 44 6.50 -2.41 5.71
N PRO A 45 7.50 -1.61 6.12
CA PRO A 45 7.48 -0.94 7.42
C PRO A 45 6.26 -0.02 7.53
N PRO A 46 5.80 0.32 8.75
CA PRO A 46 4.56 1.06 8.96
C PRO A 46 4.44 2.34 8.14
N ASP A 47 5.46 3.20 8.13
CA ASP A 47 5.39 4.49 7.41
C ASP A 47 5.25 4.29 5.89
N ALA A 48 6.06 3.40 5.32
CA ALA A 48 6.01 3.08 3.88
C ALA A 48 4.70 2.37 3.47
N ARG A 49 4.09 1.61 4.39
CA ARG A 49 2.79 0.95 4.17
C ARG A 49 1.70 1.99 3.92
N ILE A 50 1.63 3.02 4.76
CA ILE A 50 0.62 4.08 4.66
C ILE A 50 0.80 4.85 3.36
N GLU A 51 2.05 5.25 3.09
CA GLU A 51 2.39 6.01 1.89
C GLU A 51 2.10 5.23 0.60
N PHE A 52 2.44 3.94 0.56
CA PHE A 52 2.12 3.06 -0.56
C PHE A 52 0.62 2.94 -0.82
N GLU A 53 -0.18 2.69 0.22
CA GLU A 53 -1.63 2.58 0.08
C GLU A 53 -2.27 3.89 -0.38
N VAL A 54 -1.90 5.01 0.24
CA VAL A 54 -2.43 6.33 -0.14
C VAL A 54 -2.10 6.63 -1.60
N SER A 55 -0.88 6.32 -2.04
CA SER A 55 -0.45 6.51 -3.42
C SER A 55 -1.27 5.68 -4.39
N PHE A 56 -1.44 4.38 -4.13
CA PHE A 56 -2.23 3.48 -4.98
C PHE A 56 -3.69 3.95 -5.12
N TRP A 57 -4.33 4.32 -4.00
CA TRP A 57 -5.72 4.77 -4.04
C TRP A 57 -5.90 6.16 -4.66
N THR A 58 -4.90 7.03 -4.52
CA THR A 58 -4.89 8.34 -5.20
C THR A 58 -4.80 8.17 -6.72
N LEU A 59 -3.93 7.26 -7.19
CA LEU A 59 -3.87 6.88 -8.60
C LEU A 59 -5.22 6.34 -9.09
N ARG A 60 -5.82 5.39 -8.34
CA ARG A 60 -7.13 4.82 -8.71
C ARG A 60 -8.24 5.85 -8.76
N ASP A 61 -8.24 6.80 -7.83
CA ASP A 61 -9.19 7.91 -7.84
C ASP A 61 -8.97 8.82 -9.05
N SER A 62 -7.72 9.08 -9.43
CA SER A 62 -7.43 9.97 -10.57
C SER A 62 -7.70 9.35 -11.94
N ILE A 63 -7.34 8.08 -12.11
CA ILE A 63 -7.45 7.36 -13.37
C ILE A 63 -8.76 6.57 -13.31
N LYS A 64 -9.85 7.18 -13.79
CA LYS A 64 -11.19 6.58 -13.73
C LYS A 64 -11.32 5.38 -14.65
N ASN A 65 -10.62 5.38 -15.79
CA ASN A 65 -10.60 4.27 -16.73
C ASN A 65 -9.83 3.08 -16.14
N ASP A 66 -10.50 1.93 -16.04
CA ASP A 66 -9.90 0.74 -15.42
C ASP A 66 -8.70 0.22 -16.19
N LYS A 67 -8.74 0.20 -17.53
CA LYS A 67 -7.63 -0.31 -18.33
C LYS A 67 -6.39 0.56 -18.17
N GLU A 68 -6.56 1.87 -18.29
CA GLU A 68 -5.48 2.84 -18.12
C GLU A 68 -4.87 2.76 -16.70
N PHE A 69 -5.72 2.63 -15.68
CA PHE A 69 -5.27 2.46 -14.31
C PHE A 69 -4.43 1.19 -14.15
N LEU A 70 -4.94 0.07 -14.65
CA LEU A 70 -4.28 -1.22 -14.57
C LEU A 70 -2.95 -1.23 -15.32
N ASP A 71 -2.90 -0.66 -16.53
CA ASP A 71 -1.68 -0.52 -17.32
C ASP A 71 -0.65 0.37 -16.60
N THR A 72 -1.10 1.39 -15.87
CA THR A 72 -0.23 2.29 -15.10
C THR A 72 0.45 1.57 -13.94
N VAL A 73 -0.30 0.75 -13.20
CA VAL A 73 0.20 0.10 -11.96
C VAL A 73 0.82 -1.27 -12.20
N ASP A 74 0.58 -1.93 -13.33
CA ASP A 74 1.12 -3.25 -13.61
C ASP A 74 2.65 -3.28 -13.58
N GLY A 75 3.20 -4.32 -12.98
CA GLY A 75 4.64 -4.52 -12.82
C GLY A 75 5.35 -3.55 -11.87
N LYS A 76 4.66 -2.54 -11.33
CA LYS A 76 5.26 -1.57 -10.42
C LYS A 76 5.45 -2.15 -9.02
N LYS A 77 6.59 -1.86 -8.42
CA LYS A 77 6.89 -2.09 -7.01
C LYS A 77 6.30 -1.00 -6.12
N PRO A 78 6.18 -1.23 -4.80
CA PRO A 78 5.66 -0.23 -3.88
C PRO A 78 6.33 1.14 -3.97
N GLU A 79 7.66 1.17 -4.13
CA GLU A 79 8.44 2.41 -4.20
C GLU A 79 8.08 3.22 -5.45
N GLU A 80 7.87 2.53 -6.57
CA GLU A 80 7.47 3.17 -7.84
C GLU A 80 6.05 3.71 -7.76
N ILE A 81 5.14 3.01 -7.08
CA ILE A 81 3.78 3.50 -6.83
C ILE A 81 3.80 4.75 -5.94
N ILE A 82 4.67 4.80 -4.94
CA ILE A 82 4.86 6.00 -4.09
C ILE A 82 5.33 7.19 -4.91
N VAL A 83 6.31 6.99 -5.80
CA VAL A 83 6.82 8.06 -6.68
C VAL A 83 5.68 8.61 -7.56
N LEU A 84 4.91 7.74 -8.20
CA LEU A 84 3.77 8.16 -9.03
C LEU A 84 2.70 8.91 -8.22
N GLY A 85 2.44 8.47 -6.98
CA GLY A 85 1.52 9.15 -6.06
C GLY A 85 1.97 10.58 -5.73
N LYS A 86 3.26 10.76 -5.45
CA LYS A 86 3.87 12.09 -5.20
C LYS A 86 3.78 13.00 -6.41
N GLU A 87 4.11 12.49 -7.59
CA GLU A 87 4.02 13.24 -8.85
C GLU A 87 2.59 13.72 -9.11
N LEU A 88 1.62 12.81 -8.98
CA LEU A 88 0.20 13.13 -9.15
C LEU A 88 -0.29 14.14 -8.12
N TYR A 89 0.12 14.02 -6.86
CA TYR A 89 -0.18 15.00 -5.82
C TYR A 89 0.32 16.38 -6.21
N GLN A 90 1.59 16.49 -6.62
CA GLN A 90 2.17 17.79 -6.99
C GLN A 90 1.46 18.38 -8.21
N GLN A 91 1.15 17.57 -9.22
CA GLN A 91 0.39 17.98 -10.40
C GLN A 91 -0.98 18.54 -10.01
N ARG A 92 -1.74 17.81 -9.19
CA ARG A 92 -3.09 18.22 -8.74
C ARG A 92 -3.06 19.44 -7.81
N LYS A 93 -2.06 19.54 -6.94
CA LYS A 93 -1.86 20.71 -6.08
C LYS A 93 -1.56 21.96 -6.91
N ASN A 94 -0.70 21.85 -7.92
CA ASN A 94 -0.43 22.94 -8.85
C ASN A 94 -1.67 23.31 -9.69
N ALA A 95 -2.56 22.35 -9.96
CA ALA A 95 -3.82 22.57 -10.64
C ALA A 95 -4.94 23.14 -9.75
N GLY A 96 -4.67 23.43 -8.47
CA GLY A 96 -5.64 24.02 -7.55
C GLY A 96 -6.74 23.04 -7.11
N PHE A 97 -6.44 21.74 -7.03
CA PHE A 97 -7.41 20.77 -6.53
C PHE A 97 -7.69 20.99 -5.04
N ALA A 98 -8.88 21.51 -4.72
CA ALA A 98 -9.29 21.93 -3.38
C ALA A 98 -9.12 20.86 -2.28
N GLY A 99 -9.18 19.56 -2.66
CA GLY A 99 -8.95 18.47 -1.72
C GLY A 99 -7.55 18.43 -1.11
N TYR A 100 -6.58 19.13 -1.71
CA TYR A 100 -5.19 19.18 -1.24
C TYR A 100 -4.79 20.48 -0.55
N ASP A 101 -5.64 21.51 -0.55
CA ASP A 101 -5.37 22.81 0.08
C ASP A 101 -5.15 22.70 1.59
N LYS A 102 -5.78 21.71 2.23
CA LYS A 102 -5.63 21.39 3.65
C LYS A 102 -4.28 20.78 4.03
N TYR A 103 -3.42 20.49 3.05
CA TYR A 103 -2.13 19.85 3.27
C TYR A 103 -0.99 20.78 2.84
N THR A 104 -0.04 20.99 3.75
CA THR A 104 1.12 21.85 3.48
C THR A 104 2.09 21.17 2.51
N SER A 105 2.26 19.85 2.64
CA SER A 105 3.13 19.01 1.81
C SER A 105 2.55 17.61 1.65
N TRP A 106 3.18 16.79 0.80
CA TRP A 106 2.88 15.36 0.72
C TRP A 106 3.08 14.67 2.07
N ASP A 107 4.19 14.95 2.76
CA ASP A 107 4.49 14.34 4.06
C ASP A 107 3.46 14.71 5.13
N ASP A 108 2.97 15.96 5.13
CA ASP A 108 1.87 16.39 6.02
C ASP A 108 0.57 15.61 5.73
N MET A 109 0.29 15.35 4.45
CA MET A 109 -0.85 14.51 4.05
C MET A 109 -0.70 13.09 4.56
N ILE A 110 0.46 12.45 4.35
CA ILE A 110 0.72 11.08 4.81
C ILE A 110 0.67 10.99 6.34
N ALA A 111 1.24 11.95 7.06
CA ALA A 111 1.20 11.99 8.51
C ALA A 111 -0.25 12.07 9.04
N LYS A 112 -1.11 12.88 8.42
CA LYS A 112 -2.53 12.96 8.77
C LYS A 112 -3.26 11.63 8.51
N PHE A 113 -3.04 11.00 7.36
CA PHE A 113 -3.59 9.66 7.08
C PHE A 113 -3.10 8.60 8.07
N GLY A 114 -1.84 8.70 8.52
CA GLY A 114 -1.30 7.81 9.53
C GLY A 114 -1.97 7.97 10.88
N LYS A 115 -2.16 9.21 11.33
CA LYS A 115 -2.90 9.51 12.57
C LYS A 115 -4.34 9.02 12.50
N GLU A 116 -5.05 9.29 11.41
CA GLU A 116 -6.44 8.86 11.22
C GLU A 116 -6.59 7.33 11.32
N ARG A 117 -5.59 6.57 10.86
CA ARG A 117 -5.58 5.11 10.94
C ARG A 117 -5.41 4.59 12.36
N ILE A 118 -4.44 5.16 13.08
CA ILE A 118 -4.23 4.86 14.50
C ILE A 118 -5.51 5.16 15.30
N ASP A 119 -6.14 6.30 15.03
CA ASP A 119 -7.40 6.69 15.68
C ASP A 119 -8.54 5.73 15.36
N GLN A 120 -8.64 5.22 14.12
CA GLN A 120 -9.62 4.20 13.73
C GLN A 120 -9.40 2.87 14.45
N ASP A 121 -8.15 2.43 14.57
CA ASP A 121 -7.80 1.17 15.22
C ASP A 121 -8.05 1.26 16.74
N ASN A 122 -7.70 2.38 17.36
CA ASN A 122 -8.01 2.67 18.77
C ASN A 122 -9.52 2.66 19.05
N ARG A 123 -10.34 3.24 18.15
CA ARG A 123 -11.81 3.22 18.27
C ARG A 123 -12.41 1.82 18.09
N LYS A 124 -11.79 0.95 17.28
CA LYS A 124 -12.23 -0.45 17.15
C LYS A 124 -11.90 -1.26 18.41
N GLY A 125 -10.76 -1.01 19.04
CA GLY A 125 -10.37 -1.62 20.32
C GLY A 125 -11.24 -1.18 21.51
N ASN A 126 -11.73 0.07 21.49
CA ASN A 126 -12.61 0.63 22.54
C ASN A 126 -14.11 0.38 22.33
N LYS A 127 -14.52 -0.40 21.33
CA LYS A 127 -15.89 -0.93 21.32
C LYS A 127 -15.95 -2.06 22.34
N GLU A 128 -16.29 -1.72 23.58
CA GLU A 128 -16.76 -2.69 24.59
C GLU A 128 -17.62 -3.74 23.89
N SER A 129 -17.22 -5.00 24.02
CA SER A 129 -18.00 -6.08 23.45
C SER A 129 -19.36 -6.10 24.17
N PRO A 130 -20.47 -6.44 23.50
CA PRO A 130 -21.74 -6.67 24.20
C PRO A 130 -21.65 -7.72 25.32
N GLN A 131 -20.58 -8.54 25.33
CA GLN A 131 -20.26 -9.51 26.38
C GLN A 131 -19.77 -8.84 27.68
N ASP A 132 -19.16 -7.66 27.62
CA ASP A 132 -18.70 -6.94 28.82
C ASP A 132 -19.87 -6.33 29.60
N LYS A 133 -21.00 -6.02 28.92
CA LYS A 133 -22.23 -5.55 29.58
C LYS A 133 -23.05 -6.66 30.22
N ALA A 134 -22.82 -7.92 29.84
CA ALA A 134 -23.52 -9.06 30.43
C ALA A 134 -22.95 -9.48 31.80
N ASN A 135 -21.70 -9.10 32.09
CA ASN A 135 -21.03 -9.41 33.36
C ASN A 135 -21.25 -8.35 34.45
N ASP A 136 -21.84 -7.19 34.14
CA ASP A 136 -22.06 -6.10 35.10
C ASP A 136 -23.40 -6.22 35.87
N VAL A 137 -24.20 -7.25 35.59
CA VAL A 137 -25.50 -7.50 36.25
C VAL A 137 -25.39 -8.55 37.39
N LEU A 138 -24.24 -9.19 37.56
CA LEU A 138 -24.03 -10.22 38.59
C LEU A 138 -23.61 -9.68 39.97
N TYR A 139 -23.34 -8.38 40.10
CA TYR A 139 -22.90 -7.75 41.36
C TYR A 139 -23.78 -6.58 41.83
N LYS A 140 -25.10 -6.69 41.64
CA LYS A 140 -26.07 -5.85 42.35
C LYS A 140 -27.12 -6.74 43.01
N LEU A 141 -26.74 -7.27 44.18
CA LEU A 141 -27.68 -7.62 45.25
C LEU A 141 -28.21 -6.33 45.88
#